data_AF-A0A838XHF7-F1
#
_entry.id   AF-A0A838XHF7-F1
#
_cell.length_a   1.000
_cell.length_b   1.000
_cell.length_c   1.000
_cell.angle_alpha   90.00
_cell.angle_beta   90.00
_cell.angle_gamma   90.00
#
_symmetry.space_group_name_H-M   'P 1'
#
loop_
_entity.id
_entity.type
_entity.pdbx_description
1 polymer ?
#
loop_
_entity_poly.entity_id
_entity_poly.type
_entity_poly.pdbx_seq_one_letter_code
_entity_poly.pdbx_strand_id
1 'polypeptide(L)'
;MNTTTRRLTGGVAAAAAALLIALLPSVAHADESSDVSDVWLSAQDLRVNSGACRTARLKMHHNGGHLERIAAEVEIWKGSRYVGETFDFLYDSSAPLTVEHLWCPYEGLGRFRAGPSDVEWSYTVETSHWDSYLEMWITDTDYREGDLRDRSQASFLVKQDARLSRPTGRTSGRTRTLSTKLTHYNVGASQWKAMKKAPVKLQRRPSNGRGQWKTIKSVRTSSTGRATATAKATKKFQYRFAYSGSGTTWSRTSAAVRR
;
A
#
# COMPACT_ATOMS: atom_id res chain seq x y z
N MET A 1 -3.65 -39.87 -52.39
CA MET A 1 -3.57 -39.35 -53.77
C MET A 1 -2.72 -38.07 -53.75
N ASN A 2 -1.94 -37.83 -54.80
CA ASN A 2 -1.18 -36.57 -55.03
C ASN A 2 -2.17 -35.39 -55.22
N THR A 3 -1.83 -34.10 -55.17
CA THR A 3 -0.66 -33.29 -55.62
C THR A 3 -0.52 -32.05 -54.71
N THR A 4 0.62 -31.41 -54.40
CA THR A 4 1.84 -30.97 -55.13
C THR A 4 1.68 -29.75 -56.06
N THR A 5 2.02 -28.54 -55.57
CA THR A 5 2.72 -27.40 -56.25
C THR A 5 2.99 -26.30 -55.19
N ARG A 6 4.20 -25.72 -54.97
CA ARG A 6 5.04 -24.78 -55.79
C ARG A 6 4.26 -23.51 -56.21
N ARG A 7 4.77 -22.26 -56.33
CA ARG A 7 6.04 -21.50 -56.14
C ARG A 7 5.65 -19.98 -56.29
N LEU A 8 6.42 -18.90 -56.04
CA LEU A 8 7.83 -18.63 -55.66
C LEU A 8 7.97 -17.22 -54.94
N THR A 9 9.18 -16.68 -54.94
CA THR A 9 9.73 -15.33 -54.57
C THR A 9 9.14 -14.07 -55.23
N GLY A 10 9.35 -12.90 -54.58
CA GLY A 10 10.07 -11.78 -55.23
C GLY A 10 9.58 -10.34 -55.02
N GLY A 11 10.49 -9.42 -54.65
CA GLY A 11 10.32 -7.96 -54.73
C GLY A 11 9.62 -7.29 -53.53
N VAL A 12 9.84 -6.01 -53.21
CA VAL A 12 10.77 -5.00 -53.75
C VAL A 12 11.22 -4.10 -52.60
N ALA A 13 12.51 -3.73 -52.54
CA ALA A 13 12.98 -2.68 -51.63
C ALA A 13 12.75 -1.31 -52.27
N ALA A 14 11.90 -0.47 -51.68
CA ALA A 14 11.67 0.91 -52.11
C ALA A 14 12.32 1.88 -51.10
N ALA A 15 13.22 2.74 -51.60
CA ALA A 15 13.84 3.78 -50.79
C ALA A 15 12.85 4.93 -50.57
N ALA A 16 12.75 5.41 -49.32
CA ALA A 16 12.04 6.64 -48.98
C ALA A 16 13.06 7.73 -48.66
N ALA A 17 12.92 8.90 -49.29
CA ALA A 17 13.84 10.01 -49.14
C ALA A 17 13.74 10.68 -47.76
N ALA A 18 14.87 11.06 -47.19
CA ALA A 18 14.92 11.84 -45.95
C ALA A 18 14.63 13.31 -46.24
N LEU A 19 13.50 13.82 -45.75
CA LEU A 19 13.19 15.25 -45.75
C LEU A 19 13.81 15.90 -44.50
N LEU A 20 14.90 16.64 -44.67
CA LEU A 20 15.53 17.42 -43.60
C LEU A 20 14.75 18.73 -43.38
N ILE A 21 13.71 18.68 -42.55
CA ILE A 21 13.07 19.87 -42.00
C ILE A 21 13.93 20.38 -40.84
N ALA A 22 14.44 21.60 -40.95
CA ALA A 22 15.16 22.25 -39.88
C ALA A 22 14.18 22.64 -38.75
N LEU A 23 14.11 21.79 -37.72
CA LEU A 23 13.42 22.09 -36.48
C LEU A 23 14.25 23.12 -35.70
N LEU A 24 13.87 24.40 -35.81
CA LEU A 24 14.15 25.34 -34.72
C LEU A 24 13.39 24.84 -33.48
N PRO A 25 14.04 24.71 -32.31
CA PRO A 25 13.30 24.49 -31.08
C PRO A 25 12.54 25.77 -30.77
N SER A 26 11.25 25.80 -31.13
CA SER A 26 10.30 26.63 -30.41
C SER A 26 10.38 26.18 -28.95
N VAL A 27 11.02 27.00 -28.11
CA VAL A 27 10.82 26.97 -26.67
C VAL A 27 9.36 27.33 -26.43
N ALA A 28 8.51 26.30 -26.52
CA ALA A 28 7.21 26.33 -25.91
C ALA A 28 7.46 26.53 -24.42
N HIS A 29 7.33 27.77 -23.97
CA HIS A 29 6.89 28.02 -22.62
C HIS A 29 5.53 27.33 -22.52
N ALA A 30 5.54 26.10 -22.02
CA ALA A 30 4.33 25.47 -21.56
C ALA A 30 3.91 26.30 -20.35
N ASP A 31 2.86 27.11 -20.54
CA ASP A 31 2.10 27.65 -19.42
C ASP A 31 1.57 26.42 -18.66
N GLU A 32 2.31 26.03 -17.63
CA GLU A 32 1.96 24.95 -16.71
C GLU A 32 0.81 25.47 -15.85
N SER A 33 -0.40 25.42 -16.42
CA SER A 33 -1.66 25.74 -15.72
C SER A 33 -1.80 24.73 -14.57
N SER A 34 -1.27 25.11 -13.42
CA SER A 34 -1.20 24.30 -12.21
C SER A 34 -2.50 24.33 -11.41
N ASP A 35 -3.63 24.60 -12.06
CA ASP A 35 -4.95 24.56 -11.42
C ASP A 35 -5.19 23.13 -10.92
N VAL A 36 -5.45 22.97 -9.62
CA VAL A 36 -5.70 21.66 -9.01
C VAL A 36 -7.02 21.12 -9.56
N SER A 37 -6.88 20.21 -10.51
CA SER A 37 -7.98 19.65 -11.31
C SER A 37 -8.20 18.17 -11.03
N ASP A 38 -7.14 17.46 -10.66
CA ASP A 38 -7.18 16.06 -10.24
C ASP A 38 -6.65 15.91 -8.81
N VAL A 39 -7.49 15.33 -7.96
CA VAL A 39 -7.16 14.95 -6.58
C VAL A 39 -7.49 13.47 -6.39
N TRP A 40 -6.65 12.73 -5.67
CA TRP A 40 -6.95 11.33 -5.34
C TRP A 40 -6.44 10.88 -3.98
N LEU A 41 -7.22 10.02 -3.33
CA LEU A 41 -6.87 9.42 -2.05
C LEU A 41 -6.09 8.12 -2.17
N SER A 42 -5.14 7.91 -1.25
CA SER A 42 -4.62 6.60 -0.88
C SER A 42 -4.64 6.40 0.63
N ALA A 43 -4.73 5.15 1.10
CA ALA A 43 -4.91 4.85 2.53
C ALA A 43 -4.02 3.70 3.00
N GLN A 44 -3.57 3.76 4.25
CA GLN A 44 -2.76 2.72 4.87
C GLN A 44 -3.60 1.76 5.73
N ASP A 45 -3.45 0.45 5.47
CA ASP A 45 -4.03 -0.62 6.29
C ASP A 45 -3.61 -0.54 7.76
N LEU A 46 -4.60 -0.58 8.67
CA LEU A 46 -4.39 -0.42 10.10
C LEU A 46 -4.22 -1.75 10.84
N ARG A 47 -3.18 -1.82 11.68
CA ARG A 47 -2.86 -2.97 12.54
C ARG A 47 -3.19 -2.66 13.99
N VAL A 48 -4.16 -3.38 14.55
CA VAL A 48 -4.62 -3.22 15.94
C VAL A 48 -3.85 -4.15 16.86
N ASN A 49 -3.06 -3.60 17.77
CA ASN A 49 -2.18 -4.34 18.70
C ASN A 49 -2.33 -3.93 20.18
N SER A 50 -3.21 -2.97 20.45
CA SER A 50 -3.56 -2.38 21.74
C SER A 50 -5.04 -1.96 21.73
N GLY A 51 -5.58 -1.60 22.90
CA GLY A 51 -6.97 -1.16 23.08
C GLY A 51 -7.12 0.36 23.06
N ALA A 52 -6.04 1.07 22.73
CA ALA A 52 -6.08 2.49 22.44
C ALA A 52 -6.57 2.72 21.01
N CYS A 53 -7.12 3.91 20.74
CA CYS A 53 -7.31 4.39 19.38
C CYS A 53 -5.95 4.49 18.65
N ARG A 54 -5.98 4.41 17.32
CA ARG A 54 -4.78 4.43 16.48
C ARG A 54 -5.10 5.16 15.19
N THR A 55 -4.21 6.05 14.77
CA THR A 55 -4.34 6.74 13.50
C THR A 55 -4.31 5.79 12.31
N ALA A 56 -5.33 5.87 11.45
CA ALA A 56 -5.31 5.40 10.07
C ALA A 56 -4.82 6.56 9.18
N ARG A 57 -3.69 6.36 8.50
CA ARG A 57 -3.10 7.39 7.64
C ARG A 57 -3.69 7.35 6.25
N LEU A 58 -4.20 8.49 5.82
CA LEU A 58 -4.63 8.78 4.47
C LEU A 58 -3.59 9.71 3.83
N LYS A 59 -3.50 9.69 2.51
CA LYS A 59 -2.77 10.67 1.72
C LYS A 59 -3.65 11.13 0.57
N MET A 60 -3.87 12.42 0.49
CA MET A 60 -4.46 13.08 -0.64
C MET A 60 -3.32 13.60 -1.53
N HIS A 61 -3.31 13.15 -2.77
CA HIS A 61 -2.37 13.59 -3.81
C HIS A 61 -3.11 14.52 -4.76
N HIS A 62 -2.39 15.43 -5.38
CA HIS A 62 -2.92 16.44 -6.31
C HIS A 62 -1.97 16.61 -7.50
N ASN A 63 -2.43 17.27 -8.56
CA ASN A 63 -1.65 17.58 -9.76
C ASN A 63 -1.15 19.03 -9.84
N GLY A 64 -1.63 19.95 -9.00
CA GLY A 64 -1.37 21.40 -9.09
C GLY A 64 -0.01 21.89 -8.63
N GLY A 65 1.06 21.13 -8.86
CA GLY A 65 2.44 21.58 -8.62
C GLY A 65 2.73 21.96 -7.17
N HIS A 66 3.16 23.21 -6.94
CA HIS A 66 3.39 23.78 -5.62
C HIS A 66 2.18 24.64 -5.22
N LEU A 67 1.62 24.37 -4.03
CA LEU A 67 0.48 25.09 -3.49
C LEU A 67 0.90 25.84 -2.23
N GLU A 68 0.50 27.11 -2.12
CA GLU A 68 0.62 27.88 -0.87
C GLU A 68 -0.27 27.27 0.21
N ARG A 69 -1.44 26.74 -0.17
CA ARG A 69 -2.35 26.02 0.72
C ARG A 69 -3.01 24.86 -0.02
N ILE A 70 -3.12 23.72 0.67
CA ILE A 70 -4.11 22.68 0.37
C ILE A 70 -4.75 22.22 1.68
N ALA A 71 -6.08 22.16 1.71
CA ALA A 71 -6.85 21.65 2.85
C ALA A 71 -7.87 20.62 2.37
N ALA A 72 -8.16 19.63 3.19
CA ALA A 72 -9.13 18.60 2.84
C ALA A 72 -9.91 18.07 4.04
N GLU A 73 -11.23 18.02 3.89
CA GLU A 73 -12.14 17.28 4.74
C GLU A 73 -12.49 15.95 4.06
N VAL A 74 -12.20 14.82 4.71
CA VAL A 74 -12.34 13.48 4.12
C VAL A 74 -13.34 12.65 4.91
N GLU A 75 -14.45 12.26 4.28
CA GLU A 75 -15.46 11.41 4.92
C GLU A 75 -14.96 9.97 5.13
N ILE A 76 -15.27 9.38 6.28
CA ILE A 76 -14.92 8.02 6.66
C ILE A 76 -16.17 7.14 6.77
N TRP A 77 -16.16 6.04 6.04
CA TRP A 77 -17.30 5.14 5.89
C TRP A 77 -16.93 3.69 6.24
N LYS A 78 -17.90 2.93 6.74
CA LYS A 78 -17.79 1.50 7.00
C LYS A 78 -19.00 0.76 6.43
N GLY A 79 -18.82 0.16 5.25
CA GLY A 79 -19.96 -0.26 4.43
C GLY A 79 -20.77 0.97 4.03
N SER A 80 -22.09 0.94 4.27
CA SER A 80 -22.99 2.09 4.09
C SER A 80 -23.09 3.01 5.32
N ARG A 81 -22.40 2.70 6.43
CA ARG A 81 -22.46 3.52 7.66
C ARG A 81 -21.39 4.62 7.60
N TYR A 82 -21.79 5.88 7.62
CA TYR A 82 -20.89 6.99 7.93
C TYR A 82 -20.32 6.81 9.35
N VAL A 83 -19.03 7.11 9.53
CA VAL A 83 -18.30 6.90 10.79
C VAL A 83 -17.86 8.23 11.41
N GLY A 84 -17.61 9.23 10.57
CA GLY A 84 -17.10 10.56 10.89
C GLY A 84 -16.34 11.11 9.69
N GLU A 85 -15.75 12.27 9.83
CA GLU A 85 -14.79 12.85 8.89
C GLU A 85 -13.47 13.18 9.59
N THR A 86 -12.49 13.60 8.80
CA THR A 86 -11.19 14.07 9.28
C THR A 86 -10.73 15.20 8.39
N PHE A 87 -10.23 16.27 9.01
CA PHE A 87 -9.73 17.47 8.33
C PHE A 87 -8.23 17.62 8.58
N ASP A 88 -7.48 18.03 7.55
CA ASP A 88 -6.07 18.42 7.67
C ASP A 88 -5.73 19.45 6.58
N PHE A 89 -4.61 20.16 6.75
CA PHE A 89 -4.12 21.13 5.78
C PHE A 89 -2.59 21.19 5.74
N LEU A 90 -2.06 21.69 4.63
CA LEU A 90 -0.64 21.87 4.41
C LEU A 90 -0.41 23.22 3.73
N TYR A 91 0.64 23.93 4.14
CA TYR A 91 1.08 25.17 3.52
C TYR A 91 2.39 24.95 2.74
N ASP A 92 2.64 25.81 1.75
CA ASP A 92 3.88 25.95 0.98
C ASP A 92 4.46 24.61 0.50
N SER A 93 3.67 23.81 -0.21
CA SER A 93 4.04 22.43 -0.54
C SER A 93 3.54 21.91 -1.87
N SER A 94 4.40 21.09 -2.50
CA SER A 94 4.04 20.18 -3.58
C SER A 94 3.88 18.72 -3.10
N ALA A 95 3.91 18.49 -1.79
CA ALA A 95 3.78 17.16 -1.22
C ALA A 95 2.31 16.73 -1.06
N PRO A 96 1.99 15.43 -1.15
CA PRO A 96 0.66 14.92 -0.82
C PRO A 96 0.28 15.23 0.64
N LEU A 97 -0.84 15.92 0.81
CA LEU A 97 -1.46 16.18 2.11
C LEU A 97 -1.70 14.84 2.84
N THR A 98 -1.14 14.71 4.05
CA THR A 98 -1.38 13.54 4.89
C THR A 98 -2.55 13.89 5.82
N VAL A 99 -3.59 13.05 5.83
CA VAL A 99 -4.78 13.25 6.67
C VAL A 99 -4.89 12.07 7.65
N GLU A 100 -5.13 12.34 8.93
CA GLU A 100 -4.98 11.36 10.02
C GLU A 100 -6.32 11.01 10.72
N HIS A 101 -7.05 9.99 10.23
CA HIS A 101 -8.27 9.50 10.90
C HIS A 101 -7.96 8.75 12.20
N LEU A 102 -8.51 9.22 13.34
CA LEU A 102 -8.35 8.55 14.64
C LEU A 102 -9.32 7.37 14.80
N TRP A 103 -8.97 6.20 14.27
CA TRP A 103 -9.76 4.98 14.46
C TRP A 103 -9.71 4.48 15.92
N CYS A 104 -10.87 4.22 16.50
CA CYS A 104 -11.04 3.65 17.83
C CYS A 104 -11.65 2.23 17.82
N PRO A 105 -11.30 1.36 18.79
CA PRO A 105 -11.83 0.00 18.94
C PRO A 105 -13.34 -0.22 18.74
N TYR A 106 -14.17 0.73 19.17
CA TYR A 106 -15.64 0.64 19.08
C TYR A 106 -16.19 0.83 17.67
N GLU A 107 -15.47 1.47 16.75
CA GLU A 107 -15.81 1.46 15.32
C GLU A 107 -15.69 0.05 14.74
N GLY A 108 -14.87 -0.79 15.36
CA GLY A 108 -14.69 -2.21 15.05
C GLY A 108 -13.83 -2.46 13.82
N LEU A 109 -13.52 -3.74 13.60
CA LEU A 109 -12.65 -4.22 12.52
C LEU A 109 -13.38 -4.26 11.17
N GLY A 110 -12.61 -4.35 10.07
CA GLY A 110 -13.16 -4.57 8.73
C GLY A 110 -12.51 -3.71 7.66
N ARG A 111 -13.20 -3.56 6.52
CA ARG A 111 -12.87 -2.57 5.49
C ARG A 111 -13.57 -1.26 5.83
N PHE A 112 -12.81 -0.19 5.75
CA PHE A 112 -13.27 1.19 5.77
C PHE A 112 -13.00 1.81 4.40
N ARG A 113 -13.76 2.85 4.07
CA ARG A 113 -13.58 3.70 2.90
C ARG A 113 -13.32 5.12 3.40
N ALA A 114 -12.34 5.79 2.80
CA ALA A 114 -12.17 7.24 2.88
C ALA A 114 -12.62 7.86 1.55
N GLY A 115 -13.23 9.03 1.60
CA GLY A 115 -13.85 9.67 0.43
C GLY A 115 -15.38 9.47 0.39
N PRO A 116 -16.15 10.40 -0.21
CA PRO A 116 -15.70 11.63 -0.88
C PRO A 116 -15.03 12.67 0.05
N SER A 117 -14.41 13.68 -0.56
CA SER A 117 -13.66 14.72 0.15
C SER A 117 -14.03 16.12 -0.37
N ASP A 118 -14.09 17.10 0.52
CA ASP A 118 -14.11 18.51 0.18
C ASP A 118 -12.69 19.04 0.23
N VAL A 119 -12.24 19.70 -0.84
CA VAL A 119 -10.84 20.10 -1.02
C VAL A 119 -10.76 21.56 -1.39
N GLU A 120 -9.96 22.31 -0.66
CA GLU A 120 -9.65 23.72 -0.91
C GLU A 120 -8.17 23.85 -1.24
N TRP A 121 -7.82 24.74 -2.17
CA TRP A 121 -6.43 25.00 -2.55
C TRP A 121 -6.21 26.47 -2.90
N SER A 122 -4.97 26.96 -2.75
CA SER A 122 -4.54 28.27 -3.26
C SER A 122 -3.05 28.30 -3.64
N TYR A 123 -2.70 29.19 -4.55
CA TYR A 123 -1.32 29.55 -4.92
C TYR A 123 -1.25 30.91 -5.64
N THR A 124 -0.13 31.63 -5.50
CA THR A 124 0.16 32.81 -6.32
C THR A 124 1.04 32.46 -7.52
N VAL A 125 0.71 33.01 -8.69
CA VAL A 125 1.59 33.02 -9.87
C VAL A 125 2.31 34.37 -9.94
N GLU A 126 3.64 34.35 -9.94
CA GLU A 126 4.46 35.53 -10.23
C GLU A 126 4.89 35.52 -11.70
N THR A 127 4.42 36.49 -12.49
CA THR A 127 4.81 36.64 -13.90
C THR A 127 5.67 37.89 -14.08
N SER A 128 6.97 37.68 -14.30
CA SER A 128 7.90 38.79 -14.56
C SER A 128 8.06 39.06 -16.05
N HIS A 129 7.78 40.28 -16.49
CA HIS A 129 7.89 40.70 -17.88
C HIS A 129 8.60 42.06 -18.00
N TRP A 130 9.18 42.36 -19.16
CA TRP A 130 9.83 43.65 -19.42
C TRP A 130 8.83 44.65 -20.00
N ASP A 131 8.58 45.74 -19.29
CA ASP A 131 7.81 46.87 -19.79
C ASP A 131 8.75 47.79 -20.58
N SER A 132 8.50 47.92 -21.89
CA SER A 132 9.30 48.74 -22.80
C SER A 132 8.99 50.23 -22.73
N TYR A 133 7.90 50.65 -22.08
CA TYR A 133 7.55 52.04 -21.83
C TYR A 133 8.17 52.56 -20.52
N LEU A 134 8.21 51.71 -19.49
CA LEU A 134 8.84 52.03 -18.20
C LEU A 134 10.34 51.66 -18.12
N GLU A 135 10.88 51.00 -19.16
CA GLU A 135 12.25 50.47 -19.25
C GLU A 135 12.67 49.68 -17.99
N MET A 136 11.78 48.83 -17.48
CA MET A 136 12.04 47.98 -16.31
C MET A 136 11.31 46.64 -16.36
N TRP A 137 11.78 45.71 -15.53
CA TRP A 137 11.04 44.48 -15.24
C TRP A 137 9.91 44.78 -14.26
N ILE A 138 8.70 44.35 -14.61
CA ILE A 138 7.51 44.35 -13.76
C ILE A 138 7.17 42.91 -13.43
N THR A 139 6.80 42.66 -12.17
CA THR A 139 6.30 41.36 -11.71
C THR A 139 4.84 41.51 -11.34
N ASP A 140 3.97 40.86 -12.11
CA ASP A 140 2.55 40.74 -11.80
C ASP A 140 2.34 39.53 -10.87
N THR A 141 1.44 39.69 -9.89
CA THR A 141 1.01 38.63 -8.96
C THR A 141 -0.46 38.29 -9.20
N ASP A 142 -0.74 37.02 -9.54
CA ASP A 142 -2.09 36.48 -9.73
C ASP A 142 -2.35 35.43 -8.65
N TYR A 143 -3.14 35.80 -7.62
CA TYR A 143 -3.54 34.88 -6.55
C TYR A 143 -4.73 34.04 -7.01
N ARG A 144 -4.55 32.72 -7.00
CA ARG A 144 -5.55 31.74 -7.41
C ARG A 144 -5.97 30.89 -6.24
N GLU A 145 -7.27 30.63 -6.15
CA GLU A 145 -7.86 29.71 -5.20
C GLU A 145 -9.01 28.94 -5.84
N GLY A 146 -9.38 27.80 -5.25
CA GLY A 146 -10.52 27.03 -5.69
C GLY A 146 -10.94 25.96 -4.69
N ASP A 147 -12.20 25.55 -4.80
CA ASP A 147 -12.78 24.41 -4.11
C ASP A 147 -13.17 23.30 -5.11
N LEU A 148 -13.09 22.04 -4.68
CA LEU A 148 -13.64 20.91 -5.43
C LEU A 148 -14.15 19.80 -4.52
N ARG A 149 -15.20 19.11 -4.98
CA ARG A 149 -15.73 17.90 -4.37
C ARG A 149 -15.08 16.67 -5.00
N ASP A 150 -13.99 16.20 -4.41
CA ASP A 150 -13.37 14.94 -4.82
C ASP A 150 -14.30 13.74 -4.57
N ARG A 151 -14.51 12.93 -5.61
CA ARG A 151 -15.28 11.68 -5.54
C ARG A 151 -14.40 10.44 -5.57
N SER A 152 -13.07 10.59 -5.58
CA SER A 152 -12.13 9.49 -5.39
C SER A 152 -12.39 8.81 -4.04
N GLN A 153 -12.06 7.51 -3.98
CA GLN A 153 -12.31 6.70 -2.80
C GLN A 153 -11.11 5.79 -2.53
N ALA A 154 -10.50 5.96 -1.36
CA ALA A 154 -9.53 5.01 -0.85
C ALA A 154 -10.20 3.98 0.05
N SER A 155 -9.59 2.81 0.18
CA SER A 155 -10.02 1.77 1.12
C SER A 155 -8.86 1.32 1.99
N PHE A 156 -9.12 1.17 3.29
CA PHE A 156 -8.17 0.58 4.24
C PHE A 156 -8.80 -0.55 5.05
N LEU A 157 -7.99 -1.51 5.45
CA LEU A 157 -8.37 -2.65 6.27
C LEU A 157 -7.88 -2.48 7.70
N VAL A 158 -8.81 -2.40 8.65
CA VAL A 158 -8.49 -2.45 10.07
C VAL A 158 -8.58 -3.90 10.55
N LYS A 159 -7.43 -4.49 10.91
CA LYS A 159 -7.34 -5.88 11.39
C LYS A 159 -6.47 -6.02 12.63
N GLN A 160 -6.80 -7.01 13.44
CA GLN A 160 -6.05 -7.43 14.62
C GLN A 160 -4.66 -7.94 14.24
N ASP A 161 -3.65 -7.54 14.99
CA ASP A 161 -2.31 -8.13 14.87
C ASP A 161 -2.30 -9.59 15.38
N ALA A 162 -1.41 -10.38 14.81
CA ALA A 162 -1.19 -11.78 15.17
C ALA A 162 0.29 -12.00 15.48
N ARG A 163 0.58 -12.79 16.51
CA ARG A 163 1.95 -13.14 16.95
C ARG A 163 2.14 -14.65 16.92
N LEU A 164 3.24 -15.07 16.30
CA LEU A 164 3.76 -16.44 16.39
C LEU A 164 5.02 -16.44 17.23
N SER A 165 5.05 -17.22 18.31
CA SER A 165 6.25 -17.39 19.12
C SER A 165 7.39 -18.01 18.30
N ARG A 166 8.64 -17.73 18.67
CA ARG A 166 9.81 -18.45 18.16
C ARG A 166 9.58 -19.97 18.29
N PRO A 167 9.86 -20.79 17.26
CA PRO A 167 9.63 -22.23 17.34
C PRO A 167 10.52 -22.87 18.40
N THR A 168 9.96 -23.73 19.25
CA THR A 168 10.69 -24.57 20.21
C THR A 168 10.48 -26.04 19.88
N GLY A 169 11.25 -26.93 20.51
CA GLY A 169 11.07 -28.38 20.34
C GLY A 169 12.37 -29.16 20.13
N ARG A 170 12.21 -30.48 20.01
CA ARG A 170 13.27 -31.50 20.12
C ARG A 170 13.61 -32.19 18.80
N THR A 171 14.84 -32.69 18.75
CA THR A 171 15.38 -33.54 17.69
C THR A 171 15.56 -34.95 18.27
N SER A 172 15.13 -35.98 17.54
CA SER A 172 15.46 -37.38 17.85
C SER A 172 15.71 -38.13 16.54
N GLY A 173 16.93 -38.61 16.34
CA GLY A 173 17.39 -39.19 15.06
C GLY A 173 17.09 -38.28 13.86
N ARG A 174 16.35 -38.82 12.86
CA ARG A 174 15.87 -38.07 11.68
C ARG A 174 14.58 -37.27 11.94
N THR A 175 13.98 -37.37 13.12
CA THR A 175 12.71 -36.72 13.47
C THR A 175 12.97 -35.34 14.09
N ARG A 176 12.14 -34.36 13.72
CA ARG A 176 12.11 -33.00 14.26
C ARG A 176 10.69 -32.70 14.71
N THR A 177 10.48 -32.48 16.00
CA THR A 177 9.19 -32.04 16.54
C THR A 177 9.31 -30.59 16.96
N LEU A 178 8.53 -29.72 16.32
CA LEU A 178 8.55 -28.27 16.53
C LEU A 178 7.17 -27.79 16.98
N SER A 179 7.16 -26.79 17.87
CA SER A 179 5.96 -26.13 18.35
C SER A 179 6.08 -24.60 18.29
N THR A 180 4.95 -23.91 18.18
CA THR A 180 4.81 -22.46 18.33
C THR A 180 3.49 -22.14 19.04
N LYS A 181 3.34 -20.94 19.60
CA LYS A 181 2.07 -20.39 20.08
C LYS A 181 1.62 -19.27 19.15
N LEU A 182 0.40 -19.38 18.61
CA LEU A 182 -0.28 -18.33 17.87
C LEU A 182 -1.25 -17.59 18.80
N THR A 183 -1.09 -16.27 18.87
CA THR A 183 -2.00 -15.35 19.54
C THR A 183 -2.44 -14.25 18.59
N HIS A 184 -3.55 -13.61 18.90
CA HIS A 184 -4.02 -12.38 18.25
C HIS A 184 -4.34 -11.34 19.31
N TYR A 185 -4.28 -10.06 18.96
CA TYR A 185 -4.81 -9.03 19.83
C TYR A 185 -6.34 -9.06 19.79
N ASN A 186 -7.00 -9.32 20.91
CA ASN A 186 -8.45 -9.36 21.00
C ASN A 186 -8.98 -7.99 21.41
N VAL A 187 -9.66 -7.29 20.48
CA VAL A 187 -10.10 -5.89 20.68
C VAL A 187 -11.09 -5.78 21.84
N GLY A 188 -12.19 -6.56 21.80
CA GLY A 188 -13.23 -6.51 22.83
C GLY A 188 -12.82 -6.99 24.24
N ALA A 189 -11.60 -7.50 24.41
CA ALA A 189 -11.05 -7.87 25.73
C ALA A 189 -9.72 -7.17 26.04
N SER A 190 -9.33 -6.19 25.21
CA SER A 190 -8.09 -5.41 25.26
C SER A 190 -6.81 -6.20 25.58
N GLN A 191 -6.68 -7.44 25.08
CA GLN A 191 -5.54 -8.30 25.42
C GLN A 191 -5.16 -9.33 24.36
N TRP A 192 -3.96 -9.89 24.45
CA TRP A 192 -3.48 -10.96 23.58
C TRP A 192 -4.10 -12.31 23.93
N LYS A 193 -5.02 -12.81 23.10
CA LYS A 193 -5.67 -14.12 23.28
C LYS A 193 -5.10 -15.20 22.36
N ALA A 194 -5.05 -16.43 22.88
CA ALA A 194 -4.74 -17.62 22.11
C ALA A 194 -5.72 -17.80 20.94
N MET A 195 -5.22 -18.10 19.75
CA MET A 195 -6.07 -18.39 18.59
C MET A 195 -6.32 -19.89 18.51
N LYS A 196 -7.54 -20.35 18.79
CA LYS A 196 -7.95 -21.77 18.84
C LYS A 196 -8.33 -22.32 17.45
N LYS A 197 -7.98 -23.59 17.16
CA LYS A 197 -8.29 -24.30 15.90
C LYS A 197 -7.79 -23.63 14.60
N ALA A 198 -6.93 -22.62 14.70
CA ALA A 198 -6.44 -21.83 13.57
C ALA A 198 -5.43 -22.61 12.72
N PRO A 199 -5.49 -22.52 11.37
CA PRO A 199 -4.58 -23.23 10.49
C PRO A 199 -3.19 -22.59 10.45
N VAL A 200 -2.15 -23.35 10.77
CA VAL A 200 -0.75 -22.91 10.74
C VAL A 200 0.09 -23.89 9.92
N LYS A 201 0.95 -23.35 9.05
CA LYS A 201 1.83 -24.10 8.15
C LYS A 201 3.24 -24.17 8.75
N LEU A 202 3.78 -25.37 8.96
CA LEU A 202 5.22 -25.57 9.16
C LEU A 202 5.90 -25.47 7.80
N GLN A 203 6.82 -24.52 7.67
CA GLN A 203 7.63 -24.29 6.48
C GLN A 203 9.09 -24.65 6.73
N ARG A 204 9.79 -25.08 5.67
CA ARG A 204 11.19 -25.48 5.68
C ARG A 204 11.93 -24.88 4.48
N ARG A 205 13.18 -24.45 4.69
CA ARG A 205 14.15 -24.12 3.62
C ARG A 205 15.54 -24.66 3.96
N PRO A 206 16.49 -24.73 3.01
CA PRO A 206 17.87 -25.17 3.27
C PRO A 206 18.54 -24.48 4.47
N SER A 207 19.45 -25.19 5.15
CA SER A 207 20.10 -24.72 6.39
C SER A 207 20.92 -23.43 6.21
N ASN A 208 21.53 -23.25 5.04
CA ASN A 208 22.28 -22.07 4.61
C ASN A 208 21.37 -20.86 4.29
N GLY A 209 20.04 -20.99 4.39
CA GLY A 209 19.09 -19.92 4.13
C GLY A 209 18.84 -19.60 2.64
N ARG A 210 19.65 -20.15 1.72
CA ARG A 210 19.48 -19.96 0.27
C ARG A 210 18.28 -20.78 -0.22
N GLY A 211 17.39 -20.15 -0.99
CA GLY A 211 16.20 -20.77 -1.57
C GLY A 211 14.90 -20.57 -0.78
N GLN A 212 13.78 -20.93 -1.42
CA GLN A 212 12.43 -20.58 -0.99
C GLN A 212 11.89 -21.45 0.16
N TRP A 213 10.96 -20.88 0.92
CA TRP A 213 10.24 -21.56 2.00
C TRP A 213 9.17 -22.50 1.45
N LYS A 214 9.35 -23.81 1.60
CA LYS A 214 8.35 -24.82 1.21
C LYS A 214 7.50 -25.22 2.42
N THR A 215 6.18 -25.23 2.27
CA THR A 215 5.27 -25.81 3.29
C THR A 215 5.45 -27.32 3.33
N ILE A 216 5.70 -27.88 4.50
CA ILE A 216 5.93 -29.34 4.69
C ILE A 216 4.89 -30.01 5.60
N LYS A 217 4.12 -29.24 6.36
CA LYS A 217 2.98 -29.73 7.13
C LYS A 217 2.00 -28.59 7.40
N SER A 218 0.71 -28.86 7.30
CA SER A 218 -0.35 -28.00 7.85
C SER A 218 -0.86 -28.63 9.15
N VAL A 219 -1.05 -27.81 10.18
CA VAL A 219 -1.58 -28.22 11.49
C VAL A 219 -2.58 -27.18 11.98
N ARG A 220 -3.37 -27.51 13.00
CA ARG A 220 -4.23 -26.55 13.70
C ARG A 220 -3.72 -26.31 15.11
N THR A 221 -4.01 -25.12 15.66
CA THR A 221 -3.70 -24.78 17.04
C THR A 221 -4.65 -25.44 18.04
N SER A 222 -4.14 -25.77 19.23
CA SER A 222 -4.91 -26.20 20.40
C SER A 222 -5.81 -25.08 20.95
N SER A 223 -6.59 -25.38 22.00
CA SER A 223 -7.28 -24.39 22.84
C SER A 223 -6.35 -23.29 23.36
N THR A 224 -5.12 -23.63 23.72
CA THR A 224 -4.08 -22.72 24.23
C THR A 224 -3.29 -22.00 23.12
N GLY A 225 -3.70 -22.13 21.86
CA GLY A 225 -3.05 -21.51 20.70
C GLY A 225 -1.75 -22.21 20.26
N ARG A 226 -1.42 -23.37 20.84
CA ARG A 226 -0.20 -24.11 20.51
C ARG A 226 -0.39 -24.93 19.24
N ALA A 227 0.45 -24.73 18.25
CA ALA A 227 0.58 -25.61 17.10
C ALA A 227 1.84 -26.48 17.29
N THR A 228 1.75 -27.78 17.04
CA THR A 228 2.89 -28.71 17.05
C THR A 228 2.91 -29.50 15.75
N ALA A 229 4.07 -29.60 15.12
CA ALA A 229 4.26 -30.33 13.88
C ALA A 229 5.55 -31.16 13.94
N THR A 230 5.48 -32.40 13.44
CA THR A 230 6.63 -33.31 13.33
C THR A 230 7.00 -33.51 11.87
N ALA A 231 8.30 -33.48 11.57
CA ALA A 231 8.86 -33.67 10.24
C ALA A 231 10.07 -34.60 10.28
N LYS A 232 10.27 -35.40 9.21
CA LYS A 232 11.51 -36.16 8.98
C LYS A 232 12.51 -35.32 8.16
N ALA A 233 13.79 -35.43 8.51
CA ALA A 233 14.89 -34.75 7.83
C ALA A 233 16.18 -35.58 7.90
N THR A 234 16.82 -35.78 6.75
CA THR A 234 18.13 -36.45 6.61
C THR A 234 19.32 -35.51 6.78
N LYS A 235 19.10 -34.20 6.65
CA LYS A 235 20.10 -33.13 6.82
C LYS A 235 19.52 -31.95 7.60
N LYS A 236 20.38 -31.02 8.02
CA LYS A 236 19.95 -29.79 8.72
C LYS A 236 19.14 -28.88 7.78
N PHE A 237 18.12 -28.21 8.30
CA PHE A 237 17.30 -27.23 7.59
C PHE A 237 16.95 -26.04 8.50
N GLN A 238 16.44 -24.95 7.92
CA GLN A 238 15.75 -23.91 8.66
C GLN A 238 14.23 -24.17 8.64
N TYR A 239 13.56 -23.92 9.76
CA TYR A 239 12.13 -24.12 9.96
C TYR A 239 11.48 -22.85 10.51
N ARG A 240 10.25 -22.55 10.07
CA ARG A 240 9.39 -21.51 10.66
C ARG A 240 7.93 -21.97 10.60
N PHE A 241 7.09 -21.39 11.46
CA PHE A 241 5.64 -21.47 11.29
C PHE A 241 5.11 -20.24 10.55
N ALA A 242 4.06 -20.41 9.78
CA ALA A 242 3.37 -19.36 9.05
C ALA A 242 1.85 -19.45 9.27
N TYR A 243 1.25 -18.33 9.63
CA TYR A 243 -0.19 -18.12 9.74
C TYR A 243 -0.63 -17.17 8.62
N SER A 244 -1.61 -17.58 7.83
CA SER A 244 -2.04 -16.84 6.63
C SER A 244 -2.94 -15.63 6.92
N GLY A 245 -3.35 -15.40 8.17
CA GLY A 245 -4.33 -14.36 8.52
C GLY A 245 -5.77 -14.85 8.35
N SER A 246 -6.71 -13.91 8.48
CA SER A 246 -8.14 -14.06 8.22
C SER A 246 -8.74 -12.74 7.71
N GLY A 247 -10.06 -12.66 7.60
CA GLY A 247 -10.75 -11.38 7.37
C GLY A 247 -10.47 -10.34 8.47
N THR A 248 -10.32 -10.77 9.72
CA THR A 248 -10.19 -9.89 10.90
C THR A 248 -8.79 -9.86 11.51
N THR A 249 -7.89 -10.76 11.13
CA THR A 249 -6.52 -10.87 11.70
C THR A 249 -5.45 -10.87 10.61
N TRP A 250 -4.33 -10.20 10.88
CA TRP A 250 -3.19 -10.16 9.98
C TRP A 250 -2.46 -11.50 9.87
N SER A 251 -1.81 -11.73 8.73
CA SER A 251 -0.86 -12.82 8.56
C SER A 251 0.40 -12.61 9.41
N ARG A 252 1.08 -13.70 9.75
CA ARG A 252 2.36 -13.66 10.49
C ARG A 252 3.23 -14.86 10.16
N THR A 253 4.55 -14.68 10.23
CA THR A 253 5.51 -15.79 10.30
C THR A 253 6.29 -15.73 11.60
N SER A 254 6.71 -16.88 12.12
CA SER A 254 7.62 -16.96 13.25
C SER A 254 9.06 -16.67 12.81
N ALA A 255 9.93 -16.31 13.75
CA ALA A 255 11.37 -16.41 13.54
C ALA A 255 11.76 -17.83 13.09
N ALA A 256 12.86 -17.93 12.32
CA ALA A 256 13.38 -19.21 11.85
C ALA A 256 14.26 -19.90 12.92
N VAL A 257 14.27 -21.24 12.94
CA VAL A 257 15.19 -22.06 13.74
C VAL A 257 15.91 -23.08 12.86
N ARG A 258 17.21 -23.31 13.12
CA ARG A 258 18.02 -24.34 12.46
C ARG A 258 17.97 -25.64 13.27
N ARG A 259 17.65 -26.76 12.62
CA ARG A 259 17.52 -28.11 13.21
C ARG A 259 17.96 -29.19 12.22
#